data_AF-A0A2J8AD65-F1
#
_entry.id   AF-A0A2J8AD65-F1
#
_cell.length_a   1.000
_cell.length_b   1.000
_cell.length_c   1.000
_cell.angle_alpha   90.00
_cell.angle_beta   90.00
_cell.angle_gamma   90.00
#
_symmetry.space_group_name_H-M   'P 1'
#
loop_
_entity.id
_entity.type
_entity.pdbx_description
1 polymer ?
#
loop_
_entity_poly.entity_id
_entity_poly.type
_entity_poly.pdbx_seq_one_letter_code
_entity_poly.pdbx_strand_id
1 'polypeptide(L)'
;MSAMTKEALLDICKQNDLYRTPSLNDKLYCNFKGFSEIACLEEYINVKALFLEGNVLESLDGLPTLKELKCLYVQQNCIWKISNLEALENLDTINISNNQLTSLEGLACCKALRTLIATHNHLATLESVQALAGCQALQTVDLQSNELTDPGIVDVLKQIPDLRCLYLKGNPVVSNIKNYRKALIASIPSLTYLDDRPVSDTERKVCVAWLEGGLDAERAMRNQIKEEEEERTRKNHEFMMQMRAQGWRERRKRLGLPEGDTDPALEDFSDGEYEFDEEPQELVDARQRLAAYTARPGEEEPADVASTRQQLASGGRPIVEGQWRDNSTEDSQIYLDSVKAAQAELNLEAGATPQEHTPLTSPSGSEGTGGGLGAAGKTAQADTAAKLDVCAGSDQGVADGSTPGGVDLGELD
;
A
#
# COMPACT_ATOMS: atom_id res chain seq x y z
N MET A 1 -35.98 -21.51 -12.09
CA MET A 1 -34.57 -21.08 -12.23
C MET A 1 -34.28 -20.99 -13.71
N SER A 2 -33.65 -19.90 -14.18
CA SER A 2 -33.47 -19.68 -15.61
C SER A 2 -32.11 -20.22 -16.04
N ALA A 3 -32.10 -21.20 -16.93
CA ALA A 3 -30.89 -21.56 -17.67
C ALA A 3 -30.52 -20.41 -18.63
N MET A 4 -29.25 -20.35 -19.02
CA MET A 4 -28.75 -19.39 -20.00
C MET A 4 -29.26 -19.78 -21.40
N THR A 5 -29.95 -18.85 -22.09
CA THR A 5 -30.47 -19.07 -23.45
C THR A 5 -29.78 -18.17 -24.46
N LYS A 6 -29.84 -18.54 -25.75
CA LYS A 6 -29.28 -17.73 -26.84
C LYS A 6 -29.93 -16.35 -26.92
N GLU A 7 -31.23 -16.26 -26.69
CA GLU A 7 -31.97 -14.98 -26.69
C GLU A 7 -31.49 -14.08 -25.56
N ALA A 8 -31.34 -14.64 -24.35
CA ALA A 8 -30.83 -13.89 -23.20
C ALA A 8 -29.39 -13.41 -23.44
N LEU A 9 -28.54 -14.24 -24.04
CA LEU A 9 -27.17 -13.86 -24.39
C LEU A 9 -27.13 -12.76 -25.45
N LEU A 10 -28.00 -12.80 -26.46
CA LEU A 10 -28.12 -11.74 -27.46
C LEU A 10 -28.61 -10.43 -26.85
N ASP A 11 -29.56 -10.48 -25.92
CA ASP A 11 -30.04 -9.31 -25.19
C ASP A 11 -28.96 -8.73 -24.28
N ILE A 12 -28.17 -9.58 -23.62
CA ILE A 12 -26.99 -9.17 -22.84
C ILE A 12 -25.96 -8.51 -23.75
N CYS A 13 -25.68 -9.08 -24.91
CA CYS A 13 -24.75 -8.49 -25.87
C CYS A 13 -25.24 -7.11 -26.30
N LYS A 14 -26.54 -6.97 -26.58
CA LYS A 14 -27.15 -5.69 -26.95
C LYS A 14 -27.12 -4.66 -25.80
N GLN A 15 -27.31 -5.08 -24.56
CA GLN A 15 -27.28 -4.19 -23.39
C GLN A 15 -25.87 -3.69 -23.05
N ASN A 16 -24.84 -4.45 -23.40
CA ASN A 16 -23.43 -4.13 -23.10
C ASN A 16 -22.64 -3.71 -24.34
N ASP A 17 -23.33 -3.29 -25.41
CA ASP A 17 -22.71 -2.85 -26.67
C ASP A 17 -21.71 -3.85 -27.28
N LEU A 18 -21.97 -5.15 -27.12
CA LEU A 18 -21.18 -6.27 -27.66
C LEU A 18 -21.68 -6.68 -29.05
N TYR A 19 -20.84 -7.43 -29.77
CA TYR A 19 -21.20 -7.96 -31.09
C TYR A 19 -22.33 -8.97 -30.99
N ARG A 20 -23.31 -8.84 -31.91
CA ARG A 20 -24.37 -9.84 -32.07
C ARG A 20 -23.83 -11.20 -32.51
N THR A 21 -22.70 -11.21 -33.22
CA THR A 21 -21.99 -12.42 -33.62
C THR A 21 -21.15 -12.94 -32.46
N PRO A 22 -21.46 -14.11 -31.89
CA PRO A 22 -20.79 -14.63 -30.67
C PRO A 22 -19.27 -14.68 -30.75
N SER A 23 -18.73 -15.14 -31.88
CA SER A 23 -17.29 -15.35 -32.08
C SER A 23 -16.46 -14.07 -32.16
N LEU A 24 -17.07 -12.90 -32.31
CA LEU A 24 -16.36 -11.62 -32.34
C LEU A 24 -16.13 -11.02 -30.95
N ASN A 25 -16.79 -11.57 -29.92
CA ASN A 25 -16.67 -11.08 -28.56
C ASN A 25 -15.47 -11.71 -27.85
N ASP A 26 -14.62 -10.87 -27.27
CA ASP A 26 -13.52 -11.26 -26.41
C ASP A 26 -13.91 -11.23 -24.92
N LYS A 27 -14.96 -10.48 -24.58
CA LYS A 27 -15.50 -10.36 -23.22
C LYS A 27 -17.00 -10.60 -23.22
N LEU A 28 -17.50 -11.25 -22.18
CA LEU A 28 -18.93 -11.51 -22.01
C LEU A 28 -19.39 -11.20 -20.58
N TYR A 29 -20.37 -10.31 -20.45
CA TYR A 29 -20.87 -9.78 -19.17
C TYR A 29 -22.23 -10.38 -18.79
N CYS A 30 -22.22 -11.53 -18.13
CA CYS A 30 -23.41 -12.28 -17.71
C CYS A 30 -23.72 -12.12 -16.21
N ASN A 31 -23.33 -10.99 -15.60
CA ASN A 31 -23.49 -10.74 -14.17
C ASN A 31 -24.96 -10.43 -13.79
N PHE A 32 -25.37 -10.87 -12.60
CA PHE A 32 -26.64 -10.52 -11.96
C PHE A 32 -27.89 -10.84 -12.81
N LYS A 33 -27.88 -11.98 -13.51
CA LYS A 33 -29.01 -12.42 -14.36
C LYS A 33 -29.84 -13.53 -13.73
N GLY A 34 -29.38 -14.10 -12.61
CA GLY A 34 -30.06 -15.21 -11.93
C GLY A 34 -29.94 -16.52 -12.70
N PHE A 35 -28.86 -16.70 -13.46
CA PHE A 35 -28.62 -17.95 -14.17
C PHE A 35 -28.31 -19.08 -13.19
N SER A 36 -28.92 -20.25 -13.42
CA SER A 36 -28.64 -21.46 -12.64
C SER A 36 -27.70 -22.45 -13.35
N GLU A 37 -27.53 -22.30 -14.66
CA GLU A 37 -26.71 -23.18 -15.49
C GLU A 37 -26.02 -22.36 -16.58
N ILE A 38 -24.75 -22.69 -16.85
CA ILE A 38 -23.98 -22.12 -17.95
C ILE A 38 -24.28 -22.97 -19.20
N ALA A 39 -24.93 -22.37 -20.19
CA ALA A 39 -25.32 -23.05 -21.43
C ALA A 39 -25.28 -22.07 -22.59
N CYS A 40 -25.33 -22.58 -23.83
CA CYS A 40 -25.35 -21.78 -25.05
C CYS A 40 -24.07 -20.95 -25.31
N LEU A 41 -22.94 -21.33 -24.71
CA LEU A 41 -21.64 -20.65 -24.88
C LEU A 41 -20.77 -21.29 -25.97
N GLU A 42 -21.27 -22.28 -26.71
CA GLU A 42 -20.48 -23.06 -27.68
C GLU A 42 -19.99 -22.20 -28.87
N GLU A 43 -20.72 -21.13 -29.21
CA GLU A 43 -20.38 -20.23 -30.32
C GLU A 43 -19.40 -19.10 -29.89
N TYR A 44 -19.17 -18.92 -28.59
CA TYR A 44 -18.36 -17.84 -28.01
C TYR A 44 -16.87 -18.23 -27.90
N ILE A 45 -16.34 -18.88 -28.93
CA ILE A 45 -15.02 -19.53 -28.94
C ILE A 45 -13.82 -18.60 -28.63
N ASN A 46 -13.96 -17.29 -28.85
CA ASN A 46 -12.88 -16.31 -28.71
C ASN A 46 -12.97 -15.50 -27.39
N VAL A 47 -13.92 -15.84 -26.51
CA VAL A 47 -14.06 -15.15 -25.23
C VAL A 47 -12.86 -15.45 -24.34
N LYS A 48 -12.18 -14.37 -23.94
CA LYS A 48 -11.02 -14.35 -23.05
C LYS A 48 -11.39 -14.00 -21.62
N ALA A 49 -12.44 -13.20 -21.41
CA ALA A 49 -12.93 -12.85 -20.07
C ALA A 49 -14.44 -13.09 -19.95
N LEU A 50 -14.81 -13.93 -18.99
CA LEU A 50 -16.20 -14.28 -18.71
C LEU A 50 -16.58 -13.82 -17.31
N PHE A 51 -17.61 -12.98 -17.24
CA PHE A 51 -18.14 -12.46 -15.99
C PHE A 51 -19.52 -13.10 -15.72
N LEU A 52 -19.62 -13.83 -14.63
CA LEU A 52 -20.79 -14.59 -14.17
C LEU A 52 -21.11 -14.30 -12.69
N GLU A 53 -20.71 -13.13 -12.21
CA GLU A 53 -20.92 -12.71 -10.82
C GLU A 53 -22.41 -12.61 -10.46
N GLY A 54 -22.76 -12.99 -9.24
CA GLY A 54 -24.09 -12.73 -8.68
C GLY A 54 -25.20 -13.53 -9.37
N ASN A 55 -24.90 -14.77 -9.74
CA ASN A 55 -25.88 -15.71 -10.28
C ASN A 55 -26.17 -16.82 -9.24
N VAL A 56 -26.85 -17.89 -9.65
CA VAL A 56 -27.19 -19.03 -8.78
C VAL A 56 -26.58 -20.32 -9.35
N LEU A 57 -25.34 -20.20 -9.84
CA LEU A 57 -24.64 -21.34 -10.46
C LEU A 57 -24.19 -22.31 -9.36
N GLU A 58 -24.50 -23.60 -9.54
CA GLU A 58 -24.05 -24.68 -8.66
C GLU A 58 -22.83 -25.43 -9.21
N SER A 59 -22.63 -25.40 -10.54
CA SER A 59 -21.50 -26.04 -11.23
C SER A 59 -20.91 -25.14 -12.32
N LEU A 60 -19.72 -25.52 -12.78
CA LEU A 60 -18.99 -24.86 -13.88
C LEU A 60 -19.13 -25.63 -15.21
N ASP A 61 -20.19 -26.43 -15.32
CA ASP A 61 -20.47 -27.22 -16.52
C ASP A 61 -20.83 -26.28 -17.67
N GLY A 62 -20.39 -26.58 -18.90
CA GLY A 62 -20.62 -25.71 -20.07
C GLY A 62 -19.48 -24.74 -20.42
N LEU A 63 -18.40 -24.70 -19.61
CA LEU A 63 -17.16 -23.97 -19.93
C LEU A 63 -16.15 -24.67 -20.86
N PRO A 64 -16.09 -26.02 -21.03
CA PRO A 64 -15.02 -26.67 -21.79
C PRO A 64 -14.84 -26.22 -23.25
N THR A 65 -15.83 -25.55 -23.85
CA THR A 65 -15.77 -25.01 -25.21
C THR A 65 -14.91 -23.74 -25.33
N LEU A 66 -14.68 -23.02 -24.22
CA LEU A 66 -14.03 -21.71 -24.18
C LEU A 66 -12.51 -21.81 -24.01
N LYS A 67 -11.81 -22.41 -24.98
CA LYS A 67 -10.36 -22.69 -24.90
C LYS A 67 -9.47 -21.44 -24.80
N GLU A 68 -9.97 -20.30 -25.27
CA GLU A 68 -9.25 -19.01 -25.21
C GLU A 68 -9.49 -18.25 -23.90
N LEU A 69 -10.26 -18.82 -22.96
CA LEU A 69 -10.62 -18.16 -21.71
C LEU A 69 -9.37 -17.98 -20.83
N LYS A 70 -9.13 -16.74 -20.41
CA LYS A 70 -8.03 -16.33 -19.53
C LYS A 70 -8.51 -15.88 -18.17
N CYS A 71 -9.65 -15.18 -18.12
CA CYS A 71 -10.21 -14.65 -16.89
C CYS A 71 -11.63 -15.17 -16.67
N LEU A 72 -11.85 -15.83 -15.53
CA LEU A 72 -13.16 -16.34 -15.11
C LEU A 72 -13.57 -15.71 -13.77
N TYR A 73 -14.65 -14.94 -13.79
CA TYR A 73 -15.21 -14.29 -12.62
C TYR A 73 -16.57 -14.92 -12.29
N VAL A 74 -16.61 -15.74 -11.24
CA VAL A 74 -17.79 -16.51 -10.79
C VAL A 74 -18.08 -16.24 -9.31
N GLN A 75 -17.68 -15.09 -8.79
CA GLN A 75 -17.93 -14.72 -7.41
C GLN A 75 -19.42 -14.55 -7.11
N GLN A 76 -19.83 -14.75 -5.84
CA GLN A 76 -21.22 -14.64 -5.40
C GLN A 76 -22.16 -15.60 -6.17
N ASN A 77 -21.83 -16.90 -6.12
CA ASN A 77 -22.64 -17.98 -6.68
C ASN A 77 -22.87 -19.07 -5.61
N CYS A 78 -23.38 -20.25 -5.99
CA CYS A 78 -23.61 -21.37 -5.10
C CYS A 78 -22.73 -22.58 -5.47
N ILE A 79 -21.54 -22.34 -6.01
CA ILE A 79 -20.65 -23.39 -6.49
C ILE A 79 -20.04 -24.11 -5.30
N TRP A 80 -20.22 -25.43 -5.23
CA TRP A 80 -19.72 -26.25 -4.12
C TRP A 80 -18.54 -27.15 -4.52
N LYS A 81 -18.34 -27.37 -5.83
CA LYS A 81 -17.21 -28.14 -6.39
C LYS A 81 -16.70 -27.52 -7.68
N ILE A 82 -15.38 -27.55 -7.85
CA ILE A 82 -14.72 -27.18 -9.10
C ILE A 82 -14.64 -28.42 -10.01
N SER A 83 -15.19 -28.32 -11.21
CA SER A 83 -15.16 -29.37 -12.23
C SER A 83 -15.11 -28.76 -13.62
N ASN A 84 -14.74 -29.55 -14.63
CA ASN A 84 -14.82 -29.18 -16.05
C ASN A 84 -13.93 -27.99 -16.47
N LEU A 85 -12.80 -27.78 -15.77
CA LEU A 85 -11.78 -26.80 -16.16
C LEU A 85 -10.63 -27.40 -17.01
N GLU A 86 -10.64 -28.72 -17.25
CA GLU A 86 -9.55 -29.46 -17.91
C GLU A 86 -9.22 -28.94 -19.32
N ALA A 87 -10.24 -28.43 -20.04
CA ALA A 87 -10.07 -27.89 -21.39
C ALA A 87 -9.59 -26.43 -21.42
N LEU A 88 -9.54 -25.75 -20.27
CA LEU A 88 -9.19 -24.32 -20.15
C LEU A 88 -7.70 -24.12 -19.91
N GLU A 89 -6.89 -24.54 -20.88
CA GLU A 89 -5.41 -24.53 -20.75
C GLU A 89 -4.82 -23.12 -20.59
N ASN A 90 -5.52 -22.10 -21.06
CA ASN A 90 -5.10 -20.70 -21.03
C ASN A 90 -5.62 -19.91 -19.82
N LEU A 91 -6.33 -20.56 -18.90
CA LEU A 91 -6.92 -19.88 -17.75
C LEU A 91 -5.81 -19.34 -16.83
N ASP A 92 -5.77 -18.02 -16.68
CA ASP A 92 -4.74 -17.26 -15.99
C ASP A 92 -5.25 -16.73 -14.64
N THR A 93 -6.49 -16.24 -14.62
CA THR A 93 -7.12 -15.66 -13.43
C THR A 93 -8.49 -16.27 -13.19
N ILE A 94 -8.73 -16.75 -11.97
CA ILE A 94 -10.04 -17.21 -11.52
C ILE A 94 -10.42 -16.53 -10.20
N ASN A 95 -11.63 -15.94 -10.18
CA ASN A 95 -12.27 -15.47 -8.96
C ASN A 95 -13.51 -16.29 -8.67
N ILE A 96 -13.45 -17.09 -7.61
CA ILE A 96 -14.53 -17.96 -7.12
C ILE A 96 -14.91 -17.62 -5.67
N SER A 97 -14.73 -16.35 -5.29
CA SER A 97 -15.05 -15.86 -3.96
C SER A 97 -16.54 -15.91 -3.64
N ASN A 98 -16.92 -15.99 -2.36
CA ASN A 98 -18.32 -16.03 -1.92
C ASN A 98 -19.11 -17.16 -2.60
N ASN A 99 -18.60 -18.39 -2.46
CA ASN A 99 -19.22 -19.62 -2.93
C ASN A 99 -19.27 -20.63 -1.77
N GLN A 100 -19.61 -21.89 -2.05
CA GLN A 100 -19.74 -22.94 -1.05
C GLN A 100 -18.66 -24.02 -1.21
N LEU A 101 -17.48 -23.65 -1.71
CA LEU A 101 -16.41 -24.62 -1.97
C LEU A 101 -15.90 -25.24 -0.68
N THR A 102 -15.80 -26.57 -0.68
CA THR A 102 -15.18 -27.36 0.39
C THR A 102 -13.80 -27.90 0.00
N SER A 103 -13.47 -27.87 -1.29
CA SER A 103 -12.19 -28.31 -1.86
C SER A 103 -11.86 -27.54 -3.13
N LEU A 104 -10.57 -27.34 -3.37
CA LEU A 104 -9.98 -26.78 -4.58
C LEU A 104 -9.51 -27.86 -5.57
N GLU A 105 -9.90 -29.11 -5.33
CA GLU A 105 -9.71 -30.20 -6.30
C GLU A 105 -10.28 -29.79 -7.67
N GLY A 106 -9.53 -30.10 -8.74
CA GLY A 106 -9.87 -29.71 -10.11
C GLY A 106 -9.10 -28.48 -10.62
N LEU A 107 -8.50 -27.65 -9.75
CA LEU A 107 -7.64 -26.54 -10.21
C LEU A 107 -6.27 -26.99 -10.73
N ALA A 108 -5.78 -28.16 -10.29
CA ALA A 108 -4.46 -28.68 -10.69
C ALA A 108 -4.32 -28.91 -12.21
N CYS A 109 -5.42 -28.99 -12.96
CA CYS A 109 -5.38 -29.09 -14.42
C CYS A 109 -5.00 -27.76 -15.12
N CYS A 110 -5.24 -26.62 -14.48
CA CYS A 110 -5.02 -25.28 -15.04
C CYS A 110 -3.54 -24.86 -14.90
N LYS A 111 -2.69 -25.36 -15.80
CA LYS A 111 -1.24 -25.14 -15.74
C LYS A 111 -0.81 -23.67 -15.90
N ALA A 112 -1.63 -22.85 -16.58
CA ALA A 112 -1.37 -21.43 -16.79
C ALA A 112 -1.90 -20.52 -15.67
N LEU A 113 -2.55 -21.08 -14.64
CA LEU A 113 -3.22 -20.30 -13.60
C LEU A 113 -2.19 -19.54 -12.76
N ARG A 114 -2.28 -18.20 -12.77
CA ARG A 114 -1.43 -17.28 -12.00
C ARG A 114 -2.14 -16.69 -10.79
N THR A 115 -3.43 -16.39 -10.92
CA THR A 115 -4.20 -15.72 -9.87
C THR A 115 -5.43 -16.53 -9.48
N LEU A 116 -5.48 -16.94 -8.22
CA LEU A 116 -6.64 -17.57 -7.59
C LEU A 116 -7.17 -16.69 -6.47
N ILE A 117 -8.44 -16.32 -6.56
CA ILE A 117 -9.17 -15.63 -5.51
C ILE A 117 -10.34 -16.51 -5.08
N ALA A 118 -10.27 -17.10 -3.89
CA ALA A 118 -11.27 -18.00 -3.33
C ALA A 118 -11.65 -17.59 -1.90
N THR A 119 -11.88 -16.29 -1.69
CA THR A 119 -12.29 -15.75 -0.39
C THR A 119 -13.71 -16.17 -0.02
N HIS A 120 -14.03 -16.22 1.27
CA HIS A 120 -15.39 -16.53 1.74
C HIS A 120 -15.94 -17.84 1.15
N ASN A 121 -15.22 -18.93 1.38
CA ASN A 121 -15.63 -20.30 1.08
C ASN A 121 -15.53 -21.16 2.36
N HIS A 122 -15.77 -22.47 2.25
CA HIS A 122 -15.76 -23.41 3.38
C HIS A 122 -14.56 -24.38 3.32
N LEU A 123 -13.40 -23.88 2.91
CA LEU A 123 -12.17 -24.68 2.89
C LEU A 123 -11.67 -24.88 4.33
N ALA A 124 -11.67 -26.13 4.81
CA ALA A 124 -11.36 -26.42 6.22
C ALA A 124 -10.11 -27.29 6.43
N THR A 125 -9.86 -28.25 5.52
CA THR A 125 -8.85 -29.29 5.68
C THR A 125 -7.62 -29.05 4.80
N LEU A 126 -6.49 -29.68 5.13
CA LEU A 126 -5.29 -29.62 4.27
C LEU A 126 -5.52 -30.24 2.88
N GLU A 127 -6.32 -31.31 2.81
CA GLU A 127 -6.72 -31.94 1.55
C GLU A 127 -7.46 -30.98 0.62
N SER A 128 -8.26 -30.06 1.19
CA SER A 128 -9.03 -29.07 0.42
C SER A 128 -8.15 -28.12 -0.39
N VAL A 129 -6.90 -27.89 0.04
CA VAL A 129 -5.95 -26.98 -0.62
C VAL A 129 -4.79 -27.72 -1.30
N GLN A 130 -4.69 -29.03 -1.14
CA GLN A 130 -3.60 -29.85 -1.68
C GLN A 130 -3.44 -29.70 -3.21
N ALA A 131 -4.54 -29.45 -3.93
CA ALA A 131 -4.53 -29.24 -5.37
C ALA A 131 -3.68 -28.03 -5.81
N LEU A 132 -3.45 -27.05 -4.93
CA LEU A 132 -2.63 -25.88 -5.22
C LEU A 132 -1.16 -26.25 -5.50
N ALA A 133 -0.65 -27.32 -4.89
CA ALA A 133 0.70 -27.82 -5.16
C ALA A 133 0.90 -28.27 -6.61
N GLY A 134 -0.18 -28.62 -7.32
CA GLY A 134 -0.13 -28.96 -8.75
C GLY A 134 -0.06 -27.74 -9.68
N CYS A 135 -0.36 -26.54 -9.18
CA CYS A 135 -0.43 -25.31 -9.98
C CYS A 135 0.94 -24.64 -10.05
N GLN A 136 1.73 -24.96 -11.09
CA GLN A 136 3.13 -24.52 -11.19
C GLN A 136 3.31 -23.03 -11.51
N ALA A 137 2.33 -22.40 -12.16
CA ALA A 137 2.39 -20.98 -12.54
C ALA A 137 1.75 -20.03 -11.50
N LEU A 138 1.28 -20.57 -10.36
CA LEU A 138 0.48 -19.81 -9.41
C LEU A 138 1.34 -18.79 -8.65
N GLN A 139 0.93 -17.53 -8.72
CA GLN A 139 1.65 -16.37 -8.17
C GLN A 139 0.87 -15.68 -7.05
N THR A 140 -0.44 -15.54 -7.22
CA THR A 140 -1.31 -14.84 -6.28
C THR A 140 -2.39 -15.79 -5.80
N VAL A 141 -2.44 -15.99 -4.48
CA VAL A 141 -3.41 -16.87 -3.82
C VAL A 141 -4.08 -16.10 -2.70
N ASP A 142 -5.39 -15.93 -2.83
CA ASP A 142 -6.24 -15.35 -1.82
C ASP A 142 -7.25 -16.37 -1.31
N LEU A 143 -7.07 -16.79 -0.06
CA LEU A 143 -7.93 -17.74 0.65
C LEU A 143 -8.52 -17.11 1.91
N GLN A 144 -8.65 -15.78 1.96
CA GLN A 144 -9.19 -15.11 3.14
C GLN A 144 -10.59 -15.60 3.52
N SER A 145 -10.90 -15.53 4.82
CA SER A 145 -12.22 -15.85 5.36
C SER A 145 -12.70 -17.27 4.97
N ASN A 146 -11.82 -18.25 5.10
CA ASN A 146 -12.15 -19.67 5.02
C ASN A 146 -12.05 -20.31 6.43
N GLU A 147 -12.16 -21.62 6.52
CA GLU A 147 -12.19 -22.39 7.77
C GLU A 147 -10.89 -23.19 8.00
N LEU A 148 -9.78 -22.78 7.37
CA LEU A 148 -8.52 -23.53 7.41
C LEU A 148 -7.95 -23.51 8.83
N THR A 149 -7.70 -24.69 9.39
CA THR A 149 -7.22 -24.84 10.78
C THR A 149 -5.81 -25.41 10.89
N ASP A 150 -5.42 -26.27 9.95
CA ASP A 150 -4.19 -27.07 10.02
C ASP A 150 -2.94 -26.25 9.65
N PRO A 151 -1.94 -26.12 10.56
CA PRO A 151 -0.64 -25.51 10.28
C PRO A 151 0.15 -26.16 9.13
N GLY A 152 -0.14 -27.42 8.79
CA GLY A 152 0.51 -28.13 7.68
C GLY A 152 0.29 -27.50 6.30
N ILE A 153 -0.61 -26.53 6.18
CA ILE A 153 -0.81 -25.76 4.94
C ILE A 153 0.49 -25.12 4.42
N VAL A 154 1.43 -24.78 5.32
CA VAL A 154 2.74 -24.22 4.95
C VAL A 154 3.51 -25.18 4.03
N ASP A 155 3.42 -26.49 4.26
CA ASP A 155 4.09 -27.50 3.44
C ASP A 155 3.47 -27.62 2.04
N VAL A 156 2.17 -27.38 1.92
CA VAL A 156 1.47 -27.33 0.62
C VAL A 156 1.88 -26.06 -0.14
N LEU A 157 1.83 -24.90 0.52
CA LEU A 157 2.16 -23.61 -0.10
C LEU A 157 3.63 -23.51 -0.51
N LYS A 158 4.54 -24.16 0.23
CA LYS A 158 5.96 -24.25 -0.11
C LYS A 158 6.25 -25.01 -1.41
N GLN A 159 5.34 -25.88 -1.85
CA GLN A 159 5.49 -26.61 -3.11
C GLN A 159 5.21 -25.73 -4.33
N ILE A 160 4.62 -24.55 -4.14
CA ILE A 160 4.31 -23.59 -5.21
C ILE A 160 5.57 -22.74 -5.47
N PRO A 161 6.23 -22.87 -6.64
CA PRO A 161 7.56 -22.31 -6.84
C PRO A 161 7.57 -20.76 -6.92
N ASP A 162 6.58 -20.16 -7.57
CA ASP A 162 6.54 -18.71 -7.84
C ASP A 162 5.45 -17.97 -7.03
N LEU A 163 5.13 -18.47 -5.83
CA LEU A 163 4.13 -17.83 -4.96
C LEU A 163 4.61 -16.47 -4.44
N ARG A 164 4.04 -15.39 -4.98
CA ARG A 164 4.43 -14.00 -4.71
C ARG A 164 3.50 -13.31 -3.72
N CYS A 165 2.20 -13.56 -3.80
CA CYS A 165 1.18 -12.88 -3.00
C CYS A 165 0.30 -13.91 -2.31
N LEU A 166 0.24 -13.88 -0.98
CA LEU A 166 -0.55 -14.80 -0.18
C LEU A 166 -1.44 -14.04 0.81
N TYR A 167 -2.72 -14.40 0.83
CA TYR A 167 -3.69 -13.89 1.78
C TYR A 167 -4.43 -15.04 2.47
N LEU A 168 -4.33 -15.09 3.80
CA LEU A 168 -4.94 -16.11 4.67
C LEU A 168 -5.69 -15.50 5.86
N LYS A 169 -5.75 -14.16 6.00
CA LYS A 169 -6.57 -13.50 7.04
C LYS A 169 -7.99 -14.06 7.12
N GLY A 170 -8.53 -14.12 8.34
CA GLY A 170 -9.87 -14.66 8.56
C GLY A 170 -9.93 -16.19 8.62
N ASN A 171 -8.81 -16.89 8.54
CA ASN A 171 -8.72 -18.34 8.81
C ASN A 171 -8.20 -18.63 10.23
N PRO A 172 -8.71 -19.67 10.92
CA PRO A 172 -8.18 -20.14 12.20
C PRO A 172 -6.67 -20.48 12.19
N VAL A 173 -6.13 -20.88 11.04
CA VAL A 173 -4.70 -21.24 10.88
C VAL A 173 -3.76 -20.09 11.24
N VAL A 174 -4.19 -18.83 11.04
CA VAL A 174 -3.40 -17.64 11.35
C VAL A 174 -3.10 -17.55 12.85
N SER A 175 -4.05 -17.95 13.71
CA SER A 175 -3.84 -18.02 15.16
C SER A 175 -3.13 -19.29 15.62
N ASN A 176 -3.26 -20.39 14.87
CA ASN A 176 -2.68 -21.68 15.24
C ASN A 176 -1.16 -21.74 14.95
N ILE A 177 -0.70 -21.02 13.93
CA ILE A 177 0.73 -20.94 13.60
C ILE A 177 1.42 -19.92 14.51
N LYS A 178 2.34 -20.41 15.37
CA LYS A 178 3.19 -19.55 16.20
C LYS A 178 4.08 -18.69 15.32
N ASN A 179 4.11 -17.38 15.59
CA ASN A 179 4.84 -16.41 14.78
C ASN A 179 4.49 -16.52 13.28
N TYR A 180 3.21 -16.76 12.96
CA TYR A 180 2.65 -16.94 11.62
C TYR A 180 3.39 -16.22 10.49
N ARG A 181 3.53 -14.89 10.59
CA ARG A 181 4.21 -14.08 9.56
C ARG A 181 5.67 -14.50 9.35
N LYS A 182 6.44 -14.66 10.43
CA LYS A 182 7.85 -15.09 10.36
C LYS A 182 7.97 -16.50 9.78
N ALA A 183 7.11 -17.41 10.22
CA ALA A 183 7.11 -18.79 9.77
C ALA A 183 6.86 -18.89 8.27
N LEU A 184 5.87 -18.17 7.73
CA LEU A 184 5.59 -18.14 6.29
C LEU A 184 6.71 -17.48 5.48
N ILE A 185 7.18 -16.30 5.91
CA ILE A 185 8.26 -15.57 5.20
C ILE A 185 9.55 -16.40 5.13
N ALA A 186 9.88 -17.12 6.19
CA ALA A 186 11.06 -17.98 6.23
C ALA A 186 10.87 -19.27 5.41
N SER A 187 9.67 -19.84 5.41
CA SER A 187 9.38 -21.11 4.72
C SER A 187 9.19 -20.95 3.21
N ILE A 188 8.73 -19.78 2.75
CA ILE A 188 8.38 -19.49 1.35
C ILE A 188 9.25 -18.33 0.84
N PRO A 189 10.35 -18.62 0.12
CA PRO A 189 11.32 -17.60 -0.29
C PRO A 189 10.83 -16.66 -1.40
N SER A 190 9.90 -17.09 -2.26
CA SER A 190 9.33 -16.30 -3.36
C SER A 190 8.30 -15.24 -2.93
N LEU A 191 7.89 -15.25 -1.66
CA LEU A 191 6.75 -14.47 -1.16
C LEU A 191 7.05 -12.97 -1.03
N THR A 192 6.49 -12.15 -1.90
CA THR A 192 6.65 -10.67 -1.89
C THR A 192 5.63 -9.94 -1.03
N TYR A 193 4.41 -10.47 -0.91
CA TYR A 193 3.32 -9.89 -0.12
C TYR A 193 2.64 -10.96 0.72
N LEU A 194 2.37 -10.63 1.99
CA LEU A 194 1.62 -11.46 2.91
C LEU A 194 0.58 -10.62 3.65
N ASP A 195 -0.70 -10.96 3.52
CA ASP A 195 -1.79 -10.42 4.34
C ASP A 195 -1.80 -8.87 4.39
N ASP A 196 -1.72 -8.26 3.22
CA ASP A 196 -1.70 -6.80 2.94
C ASP A 196 -0.38 -6.09 3.22
N ARG A 197 0.66 -6.79 3.69
CA ARG A 197 1.97 -6.18 3.97
C ARG A 197 3.05 -6.73 3.05
N PRO A 198 3.84 -5.86 2.39
CA PRO A 198 5.00 -6.31 1.63
C PRO A 198 6.01 -6.97 2.57
N VAL A 199 6.79 -7.90 2.02
CA VAL A 199 7.89 -8.58 2.71
C VAL A 199 9.18 -7.94 2.23
N SER A 200 9.88 -7.25 3.13
CA SER A 200 11.18 -6.67 2.79
C SER A 200 12.30 -7.72 2.85
N ASP A 201 13.38 -7.49 2.10
CA ASP A 201 14.55 -8.37 2.15
C ASP A 201 15.19 -8.40 3.55
N THR A 202 15.19 -7.28 4.25
CA THR A 202 15.67 -7.18 5.65
C THR A 202 14.81 -8.02 6.58
N GLU A 203 13.47 -7.96 6.46
CA GLU A 203 12.54 -8.78 7.23
C GLU A 203 12.77 -10.26 6.95
N ARG A 204 12.97 -10.64 5.68
CA ARG A 204 13.23 -12.02 5.29
C ARG A 204 14.49 -12.57 5.93
N LYS A 205 15.62 -11.84 5.87
CA LYS A 205 16.88 -12.26 6.50
C LYS A 205 16.69 -12.57 7.99
N VAL A 206 15.97 -11.70 8.69
CA VAL A 206 15.66 -11.85 10.12
C VAL A 206 14.76 -13.08 10.36
N CYS A 207 13.76 -13.31 9.51
CA CYS A 207 12.88 -14.48 9.62
C CYS A 207 13.61 -15.80 9.36
N VAL A 208 14.52 -15.84 8.39
CA VAL A 208 15.35 -17.02 8.09
C VAL A 208 16.30 -17.32 9.25
N ALA A 209 17.01 -16.31 9.76
CA ALA A 209 17.86 -16.46 10.93
C ALA A 209 17.07 -16.98 12.15
N TRP A 210 15.84 -16.48 12.34
CA TRP A 210 14.94 -16.97 13.38
C TRP A 210 14.54 -18.44 13.20
N LEU A 211 14.29 -18.89 11.96
CA LEU A 211 13.94 -20.28 11.68
C LEU A 211 15.11 -21.23 11.96
N GLU A 212 16.34 -20.80 11.67
CA GLU A 212 17.56 -21.61 11.84
C GLU A 212 18.07 -21.65 13.29
N GLY A 213 18.09 -20.52 13.98
CA GLY A 213 18.74 -20.37 15.29
C GLY A 213 17.88 -19.71 16.37
N GLY A 214 16.58 -19.55 16.13
CA GLY A 214 15.64 -19.01 17.09
C GLY A 214 15.85 -17.52 17.39
N LEU A 215 15.51 -17.11 18.62
CA LEU A 215 15.53 -15.70 19.02
C LEU A 215 16.94 -15.10 19.07
N ASP A 216 17.96 -15.91 19.38
CA ASP A 216 19.33 -15.41 19.50
C ASP A 216 19.92 -15.07 18.12
N ALA A 217 19.71 -15.96 17.14
CA ALA A 217 20.07 -15.68 15.74
C ALA A 217 19.27 -14.50 15.17
N GLU A 218 17.99 -14.38 15.52
CA GLU A 218 17.17 -13.22 15.14
C GLU A 218 17.77 -11.90 15.67
N ARG A 219 18.16 -11.86 16.94
CA ARG A 219 18.77 -10.66 17.57
C ARG A 219 20.11 -10.33 16.95
N ALA A 220 20.95 -11.33 16.72
CA ALA A 220 22.25 -11.16 16.06
C ALA A 220 22.07 -10.55 14.65
N MET A 221 21.16 -11.11 13.84
CA MET A 221 20.88 -10.62 12.50
C MET A 221 20.33 -9.18 12.51
N ARG A 222 19.46 -8.83 13.46
CA ARG A 222 18.96 -7.45 13.61
C ARG A 222 20.06 -6.47 13.99
N ASN A 223 20.94 -6.83 14.91
CA ASN A 223 22.08 -5.99 15.29
C ASN A 223 23.01 -5.77 14.10
N GLN A 224 23.30 -6.83 13.34
CA GLN A 224 24.12 -6.72 12.12
C GLN A 224 23.48 -5.77 11.08
N ILE A 225 22.17 -5.90 10.82
CA ILE A 225 21.47 -4.99 9.88
C ILE A 225 21.55 -3.54 10.38
N LYS A 226 21.34 -3.33 11.68
CA LYS A 226 21.41 -1.99 12.29
C LYS A 226 22.81 -1.39 12.15
N GLU A 227 23.86 -2.14 12.46
CA GLU A 227 25.25 -1.70 12.31
C GLU A 227 25.59 -1.37 10.84
N GLU A 228 25.13 -2.19 9.89
CA GLU A 228 25.30 -1.93 8.45
C GLU A 228 24.56 -0.66 7.98
N GLU A 229 23.36 -0.40 8.51
CA GLU A 229 22.58 0.81 8.21
C GLU A 229 23.21 2.07 8.83
N GLU A 230 23.67 1.99 10.07
CA GLU A 230 24.39 3.07 10.75
C GLU A 230 25.71 3.40 10.03
N GLU A 231 26.48 2.38 9.62
CA GLU A 231 27.72 2.60 8.88
C GLU A 231 27.46 3.23 7.50
N ARG A 232 26.39 2.79 6.81
CA ARG A 232 25.97 3.39 5.53
C ARG A 232 25.56 4.84 5.71
N THR A 233 24.78 5.13 6.75
CA THR A 233 24.34 6.49 7.08
C THR A 233 25.53 7.38 7.44
N ARG A 234 26.48 6.87 8.22
CA ARG A 234 27.73 7.55 8.55
C ARG A 234 28.55 7.87 7.30
N LYS A 235 28.79 6.88 6.42
CA LYS A 235 29.50 7.08 5.15
C LYS A 235 28.81 8.10 4.25
N ASN A 236 27.48 8.04 4.16
CA ASN A 236 26.69 9.01 3.40
C ASN A 236 26.78 10.43 3.99
N HIS A 237 26.72 10.56 5.32
CA HIS A 237 26.86 11.82 6.01
C HIS A 237 28.26 12.43 5.82
N GLU A 238 29.31 11.61 6.00
CA GLU A 238 30.70 12.00 5.75
C GLU A 238 30.89 12.45 4.29
N PHE A 239 30.34 11.70 3.33
CA PHE A 239 30.36 12.08 1.92
C PHE A 239 29.66 13.43 1.66
N MET A 240 28.47 13.63 2.24
CA MET A 240 27.72 14.90 2.12
C MET A 240 28.43 16.08 2.79
N MET A 241 29.12 15.86 3.91
CA MET A 241 29.97 16.87 4.54
C MET A 241 31.16 17.24 3.66
N GLN A 242 31.86 16.25 3.10
CA GLN A 242 32.98 16.49 2.19
C GLN A 242 32.55 17.23 0.92
N MET A 243 31.43 16.83 0.32
CA MET A 243 30.83 17.51 -0.84
C MET A 243 30.50 18.97 -0.52
N ARG A 244 29.89 19.25 0.64
CA ARG A 244 29.60 20.62 1.09
C ARG A 244 30.89 21.42 1.27
N ALA A 245 31.88 20.88 1.99
CA ALA A 245 33.17 21.53 2.21
C ALA A 245 33.89 21.84 0.89
N GLN A 246 33.91 20.92 -0.07
CA GLN A 246 34.50 21.14 -1.40
C GLN A 246 33.77 22.26 -2.16
N GLY A 247 32.44 22.22 -2.21
CA GLY A 247 31.64 23.28 -2.83
C GLY A 247 31.88 24.66 -2.19
N TRP A 248 32.10 24.70 -0.87
CA TRP A 248 32.47 25.92 -0.16
C TRP A 248 33.86 26.43 -0.55
N ARG A 249 34.87 25.55 -0.56
CA ARG A 249 36.23 25.91 -0.99
C ARG A 249 36.24 26.50 -2.41
N GLU A 250 35.52 25.88 -3.34
CA GLU A 250 35.40 26.36 -4.72
C GLU A 250 34.70 27.73 -4.80
N ARG A 251 33.59 27.90 -4.08
CA ARG A 251 32.86 29.18 -4.03
C ARG A 251 33.73 30.30 -3.45
N ARG A 252 34.46 30.03 -2.36
CA ARG A 252 35.37 30.99 -1.72
C ARG A 252 36.52 31.36 -2.65
N LYS A 253 37.11 30.38 -3.34
CA LYS A 253 38.15 30.61 -4.37
C LYS A 253 37.63 31.49 -5.51
N ARG A 254 36.39 31.27 -5.97
CA ARG A 254 35.76 32.10 -7.00
C ARG A 254 35.52 33.55 -6.57
N LEU A 255 35.25 33.77 -5.28
CA LEU A 255 34.96 35.07 -4.68
C LEU A 255 36.20 35.77 -4.11
N GLY A 256 37.39 35.14 -4.16
CA GLY A 256 38.62 35.71 -3.61
C GLY A 256 38.67 35.78 -2.08
N LEU A 257 37.84 34.99 -1.39
CA LEU A 257 37.83 34.90 0.09
C LEU A 257 38.98 34.01 0.58
N PRO A 258 39.45 34.19 1.84
CA PRO A 258 40.44 33.31 2.47
C PRO A 258 39.99 31.84 2.44
N GLU A 259 40.96 30.92 2.38
CA GLU A 259 40.69 29.48 2.43
C GLU A 259 39.89 29.10 3.69
N GLY A 260 38.93 28.19 3.53
CA GLY A 260 38.06 27.75 4.61
C GLY A 260 36.97 26.79 4.13
N ASP A 261 36.49 25.95 5.03
CA ASP A 261 35.58 24.83 4.74
C ASP A 261 34.13 25.11 5.20
N THR A 262 33.93 26.20 5.93
CA THR A 262 32.66 26.63 6.52
C THR A 262 32.30 28.06 6.09
N ASP A 263 31.00 28.38 6.13
CA ASP A 263 30.50 29.74 5.96
C ASP A 263 30.37 30.38 7.36
N PRO A 264 31.06 31.51 7.65
CA PRO A 264 30.93 32.20 8.93
C PRO A 264 29.49 32.61 9.26
N ALA A 265 28.62 32.77 8.26
CA ALA A 265 27.20 33.11 8.47
C ALA A 265 26.34 31.91 8.90
N LEU A 266 26.83 30.67 8.80
CA LEU A 266 26.13 29.45 9.21
C LEU A 266 26.64 28.85 10.53
N GLU A 267 27.78 29.31 11.06
CA GLU A 267 28.20 28.99 12.44
C GLU A 267 27.17 29.50 13.47
N ASP A 268 26.43 30.57 13.14
CA ASP A 268 25.42 31.19 14.01
C ASP A 268 24.04 30.50 13.97
N PHE A 269 23.84 29.53 13.06
CA PHE A 269 22.61 28.76 12.91
C PHE A 269 22.80 27.25 13.11
N SER A 270 23.98 26.83 13.58
CA SER A 270 24.07 25.52 14.22
C SER A 270 23.15 25.58 15.42
N ASP A 271 22.03 24.86 15.39
CA ASP A 271 21.18 24.62 16.57
C ASP A 271 22.12 24.15 17.67
N GLY A 272 22.52 25.08 18.53
CA GLY A 272 23.43 24.79 19.61
C GLY A 272 22.70 23.80 20.49
N GLU A 273 23.12 22.53 20.46
CA GLU A 273 23.03 21.73 21.66
C GLU A 273 23.84 22.49 22.71
N TYR A 274 23.14 23.35 23.44
CA TYR A 274 23.60 23.91 24.70
C TYR A 274 23.78 22.70 25.62
N GLU A 275 24.94 22.04 25.55
CA GLU A 275 25.44 21.20 26.63
C GLU A 275 25.60 22.10 27.84
N PHE A 276 24.56 22.10 28.69
CA PHE A 276 24.61 22.75 29.99
C PHE A 276 25.47 21.85 30.89
N ASP A 277 26.80 21.95 30.75
CA ASP A 277 27.75 21.09 31.48
C ASP A 277 27.61 21.23 33.01
N GLU A 278 27.07 22.35 33.52
CA GLU A 278 26.82 22.56 34.95
C GLU A 278 25.49 23.29 35.20
N GLU A 279 24.55 22.63 35.90
CA GLU A 279 23.27 23.20 36.33
C GLU A 279 23.50 24.55 37.03
N PRO A 280 22.80 25.65 36.64
CA PRO A 280 23.01 26.95 37.24
C PRO A 280 22.91 26.89 38.76
N GLN A 281 23.88 27.48 39.45
CA GLN A 281 23.95 27.44 40.91
C GLN A 281 22.66 27.93 41.58
N GLU A 282 21.93 28.85 40.94
CA GLU A 282 20.64 29.37 41.41
C GLU A 282 19.54 28.29 41.45
N LEU A 283 19.53 27.34 40.50
CA LEU A 283 18.60 26.21 40.46
C LEU A 283 18.95 25.17 41.53
N VAL A 284 20.25 24.92 41.73
CA VAL A 284 20.75 24.06 42.81
C VAL A 284 20.36 24.64 44.17
N ASP A 285 20.53 25.95 44.36
CA ASP A 285 20.19 26.67 45.59
C ASP A 285 18.67 26.74 45.82
N ALA A 286 17.88 26.87 44.76
CA ALA A 286 16.42 26.85 44.83
C ALA A 286 15.89 25.46 45.27
N ARG A 287 16.46 24.37 44.74
CA ARG A 287 16.14 23.00 45.17
C ARG A 287 16.52 22.75 46.62
N GLN A 288 17.68 23.24 47.07
CA GLN A 288 18.09 23.12 48.46
C GLN A 288 17.17 23.91 49.40
N ARG A 289 16.71 25.11 49.01
CA ARG A 289 15.71 25.88 49.78
C ARG A 289 14.36 25.17 49.88
N LEU A 290 13.89 24.58 48.79
CA LEU A 290 12.64 23.80 48.78
C LEU A 290 12.75 22.52 49.62
N ALA A 291 13.90 21.83 49.56
CA ALA A 291 14.14 20.63 50.35
C ALA A 291 14.31 20.91 51.86
N ALA A 292 14.81 22.09 52.24
CA ALA A 292 14.95 22.52 53.63
C ALA A 292 13.66 23.06 54.25
N TYR A 293 12.61 23.28 53.44
CA TYR A 293 11.33 23.76 53.94
C TYR A 293 10.54 22.62 54.60
N THR A 294 10.53 22.61 55.93
CA THR A 294 9.60 21.81 56.72
C THR A 294 8.63 22.75 57.43
N ALA A 295 7.33 22.61 57.13
CA ALA A 295 6.31 23.46 57.72
C ALA A 295 6.32 23.32 59.25
N ARG A 296 6.45 24.44 59.98
CA ARG A 296 6.36 24.45 61.44
C ARG A 296 4.90 24.24 61.86
N PRO A 297 4.62 23.54 62.98
CA PRO A 297 3.25 23.33 63.43
C PRO A 297 2.62 24.67 63.81
N GLY A 298 1.63 25.12 63.02
CA GLY A 298 0.79 26.29 63.34
C GLY A 298 0.89 27.52 62.44
N GLU A 299 1.70 27.51 61.37
CA GLU A 299 1.62 28.55 60.32
C GLU A 299 0.68 28.08 59.20
N GLU A 300 -0.33 28.90 58.87
CA GLU A 300 -1.21 28.66 57.73
C GLU A 300 -0.43 28.82 56.42
N GLU A 301 -0.54 27.80 55.56
CA GLU A 301 0.13 27.72 54.27
C GLU A 301 -0.31 28.89 53.38
N PRO A 302 0.60 29.59 52.68
CA PRO A 302 0.25 30.66 51.74
C PRO A 302 -0.78 30.16 50.72
N ALA A 303 -1.83 30.95 50.49
CA ALA A 303 -3.03 30.53 49.74
C ALA A 303 -2.73 30.03 48.32
N ASP A 304 -1.66 30.52 47.73
CA ASP A 304 -1.07 30.18 46.44
C ASP A 304 -0.44 28.78 46.40
N VAL A 305 0.18 28.33 47.49
CA VAL A 305 0.77 26.99 47.61
C VAL A 305 -0.31 25.97 47.98
N ALA A 306 -1.24 26.36 48.85
CA ALA A 306 -2.41 25.57 49.22
C ALA A 306 -3.34 25.34 48.01
N SER A 307 -3.59 26.37 47.18
CA SER A 307 -4.42 26.23 45.97
C SER A 307 -3.80 25.31 44.93
N THR A 308 -2.47 25.37 44.76
CA THR A 308 -1.73 24.53 43.81
C THR A 308 -1.73 23.07 44.27
N ARG A 309 -1.54 22.83 45.57
CA ARG A 309 -1.61 21.49 46.16
C ARG A 309 -3.04 20.95 46.15
N GLN A 310 -4.05 21.78 46.35
CA GLN A 310 -5.47 21.39 46.28
C GLN A 310 -5.93 21.16 44.83
N GLN A 311 -5.40 21.87 43.84
CA GLN A 311 -5.60 21.58 42.41
C GLN A 311 -4.97 20.23 42.01
N LEU A 312 -3.78 19.91 42.52
CA LEU A 312 -3.12 18.62 42.32
C LEU A 312 -3.83 17.47 43.07
N ALA A 313 -4.41 17.73 44.24
CA ALA A 313 -5.06 16.71 45.07
C ALA A 313 -6.56 16.49 44.76
N SER A 314 -7.27 17.50 44.24
CA SER A 314 -8.71 17.41 43.93
C SER A 314 -9.01 17.20 42.44
N GLY A 315 -8.01 17.29 41.57
CA GLY A 315 -8.15 17.23 40.12
C GLY A 315 -7.65 15.92 39.53
N GLY A 316 -8.31 14.80 39.85
CA GLY A 316 -8.28 13.62 38.99
C GLY A 316 -8.95 13.90 37.64
N ARG A 317 -8.33 14.74 36.81
CA ARG A 317 -8.62 14.87 35.38
C ARG A 317 -7.29 14.80 34.63
N PRO A 318 -7.08 13.75 33.82
CA PRO A 318 -5.95 13.71 32.89
C PRO A 318 -6.02 14.92 31.95
N ILE A 319 -4.84 15.32 31.49
CA ILE A 319 -4.61 16.29 30.42
C ILE A 319 -5.65 16.08 29.31
N VAL A 320 -6.51 17.06 29.07
CA VAL A 320 -7.25 17.14 27.82
C VAL A 320 -6.26 17.71 26.83
N GLU A 321 -5.61 16.82 26.06
CA GLU A 321 -5.07 17.23 24.77
C GLU A 321 -6.18 17.98 24.06
N GLY A 322 -5.92 19.24 23.70
CA GLY A 322 -6.79 19.95 22.79
C GLY A 322 -7.07 19.03 21.61
N GLN A 323 -8.34 18.88 21.26
CA GLN A 323 -8.71 18.17 20.05
C GLN A 323 -7.85 18.72 18.92
N TRP A 324 -6.94 17.89 18.40
CA TRP A 324 -6.42 18.07 17.06
C TRP A 324 -7.65 17.96 16.16
N ARG A 325 -8.26 19.11 15.84
CA ARG A 325 -9.27 19.13 14.81
C ARG A 325 -8.56 18.80 13.51
N ASP A 326 -9.16 17.84 12.83
CA ASP A 326 -8.73 17.42 11.51
C ASP A 326 -8.70 18.62 10.57
N ASN A 327 -7.70 18.57 9.70
CA ASN A 327 -7.24 19.61 8.81
C ASN A 327 -8.42 20.14 7.96
N SER A 328 -8.93 21.33 8.29
CA SER A 328 -9.88 22.04 7.44
C SER A 328 -9.36 23.43 7.14
N THR A 329 -9.61 23.85 5.90
CA THR A 329 -9.14 25.01 5.14
C THR A 329 -9.05 26.37 5.84
N GLU A 330 -9.58 26.53 7.06
CA GLU A 330 -9.62 27.81 7.79
C GLU A 330 -8.28 28.16 8.45
N ASP A 331 -7.55 27.21 9.04
CA ASP A 331 -6.25 27.50 9.68
C ASP A 331 -5.14 27.81 8.67
N SER A 332 -5.23 27.19 7.48
CA SER A 332 -4.36 27.53 6.33
C SER A 332 -4.62 28.95 5.81
N GLN A 333 -5.87 29.41 5.89
CA GLN A 333 -6.26 30.76 5.47
C GLN A 333 -5.75 31.81 6.46
N ILE A 334 -5.84 31.52 7.76
CA ILE A 334 -5.31 32.39 8.83
C ILE A 334 -3.78 32.52 8.72
N TYR A 335 -3.09 31.41 8.41
CA TYR A 335 -1.64 31.45 8.16
C TYR A 335 -1.28 32.22 6.87
N LEU A 336 -2.03 32.03 5.77
CA LEU A 336 -1.78 32.76 4.52
C LEU A 336 -2.05 34.27 4.67
N ASP A 337 -3.05 34.65 5.45
CA ASP A 337 -3.39 36.06 5.69
C ASP A 337 -2.36 36.72 6.64
N SER A 338 -1.82 35.99 7.62
CA SER A 338 -0.73 36.50 8.47
C SER A 338 0.59 36.66 7.69
N VAL A 339 0.90 35.73 6.78
CA VAL A 339 2.06 35.83 5.90
C VAL A 339 1.92 36.99 4.90
N LYS A 340 0.72 37.20 4.34
CA LYS A 340 0.44 38.36 3.47
C LYS A 340 0.52 39.69 4.21
N ALA A 341 0.03 39.75 5.46
CA ALA A 341 0.13 40.93 6.29
C ALA A 341 1.60 41.27 6.62
N ALA A 342 2.40 40.28 7.01
CA ALA A 342 3.83 40.45 7.26
C ALA A 342 4.60 40.88 6.00
N GLN A 343 4.25 40.31 4.83
CA GLN A 343 4.86 40.70 3.56
C GLN A 343 4.46 42.13 3.14
N ALA A 344 3.24 42.58 3.46
CA ALA A 344 2.79 43.94 3.20
C ALA A 344 3.50 44.97 4.09
N GLU A 345 3.75 44.64 5.36
CA GLU A 345 4.56 45.47 6.27
C GLU A 345 6.02 45.59 5.79
N LEU A 346 6.63 44.47 5.35
CA LEU A 346 7.96 44.47 4.73
C LEU A 346 8.04 45.30 3.44
N ASN A 347 6.98 45.29 2.62
CA ASN A 347 6.93 46.08 1.38
C ASN A 347 6.72 47.59 1.65
N LEU A 348 6.07 47.95 2.76
CA LEU A 348 5.93 49.32 3.25
C LEU A 348 7.24 49.87 3.81
N GLU A 349 8.04 49.04 4.50
CA GLU A 349 9.38 49.41 4.97
C GLU A 349 10.41 49.53 3.83
N ALA A 350 10.25 48.77 2.75
CA ALA A 350 11.18 48.77 1.62
C ALA A 350 10.94 49.86 0.55
N GLY A 351 9.91 50.71 0.69
CA GLY A 351 9.65 51.81 -0.25
C GLY A 351 9.47 51.38 -1.72
N ALA A 352 8.98 50.16 -1.96
CA ALA A 352 8.79 49.63 -3.31
C ALA A 352 7.32 49.77 -3.75
N THR A 353 7.05 50.70 -4.67
CA THR A 353 5.76 50.78 -5.36
C THR A 353 5.54 49.54 -6.24
N PRO A 354 4.39 48.85 -6.18
CA PRO A 354 4.11 47.72 -7.06
C PRO A 354 3.95 48.17 -8.51
N GLN A 355 4.72 47.60 -9.44
CA GLN A 355 4.42 47.70 -10.87
C GLN A 355 3.16 46.89 -11.19
N GLU A 356 2.14 47.57 -11.73
CA GLU A 356 0.97 46.93 -12.32
C GLU A 356 1.38 46.10 -13.54
N HIS A 357 1.28 44.77 -13.43
CA HIS A 357 1.17 43.90 -14.59
C HIS A 357 -0.29 43.47 -14.74
N THR A 358 -0.93 44.07 -15.74
CA THR A 358 -2.26 43.76 -16.25
C THR A 358 -2.38 42.31 -16.73
N PRO A 359 -3.44 41.56 -16.35
CA PRO A 359 -3.88 40.40 -17.09
C PRO A 359 -4.81 40.82 -18.25
N LEU A 360 -4.50 40.38 -19.46
CA LEU A 360 -5.32 40.53 -20.66
C LEU A 360 -6.57 39.62 -20.59
N THR A 361 -7.72 40.28 -20.50
CA THR A 361 -8.99 40.06 -21.23
C THR A 361 -9.43 38.64 -21.66
N SER A 362 -10.62 38.27 -21.20
CA SER A 362 -11.53 37.25 -21.75
C SER A 362 -12.07 37.61 -23.15
N PRO A 363 -12.73 36.66 -23.84
CA PRO A 363 -14.10 36.91 -24.33
C PRO A 363 -15.02 35.69 -24.06
N SER A 364 -16.11 35.81 -23.30
CA SER A 364 -17.45 36.35 -23.63
C SER A 364 -18.32 35.45 -24.52
N GLY A 365 -19.54 35.14 -24.02
CA GLY A 365 -20.72 34.67 -24.76
C GLY A 365 -21.60 33.75 -23.90
N SER A 366 -22.54 34.28 -23.10
CA SER A 366 -24.00 34.41 -23.41
C SER A 366 -24.67 33.06 -23.73
N GLU A 367 -25.76 32.59 -23.14
CA GLU A 367 -26.94 33.14 -22.44
C GLU A 367 -27.74 31.93 -21.92
N GLY A 368 -28.63 32.08 -20.92
CA GLY A 368 -29.68 31.07 -20.68
C GLY A 368 -30.22 30.95 -19.26
N THR A 369 -31.32 31.66 -19.00
CA THR A 369 -32.11 31.74 -17.77
C THR A 369 -33.02 30.52 -17.47
N GLY A 370 -33.33 30.33 -16.18
CA GLY A 370 -34.50 29.56 -15.65
C GLY A 370 -34.08 28.31 -14.88
N GLY A 371 -34.49 27.99 -13.66
CA GLY A 371 -35.64 28.39 -12.86
C GLY A 371 -36.31 27.11 -12.34
N GLY A 372 -36.43 26.93 -11.02
CA GLY A 372 -37.40 25.98 -10.42
C GLY A 372 -36.85 24.85 -9.53
N LEU A 373 -36.99 25.06 -8.21
CA LEU A 373 -37.65 24.20 -7.21
C LEU A 373 -37.58 22.65 -7.34
N GLY A 374 -37.22 21.96 -6.25
CA GLY A 374 -37.73 20.61 -6.00
C GLY A 374 -36.94 19.77 -5.01
N ALA A 375 -37.54 19.50 -3.85
CA ALA A 375 -37.00 18.79 -2.70
C ALA A 375 -36.71 17.28 -2.90
N ALA A 376 -35.97 16.76 -1.90
CA ALA A 376 -36.08 15.42 -1.28
C ALA A 376 -35.00 14.37 -1.61
N GLY A 377 -34.09 14.18 -0.65
CA GLY A 377 -34.02 12.95 0.14
C GLY A 377 -33.46 11.69 -0.52
N LYS A 378 -32.27 11.26 -0.07
CA LYS A 378 -31.93 9.93 0.48
C LYS A 378 -30.46 9.58 0.24
N THR A 379 -29.78 9.28 1.36
CA THR A 379 -28.82 8.19 1.57
C THR A 379 -27.89 7.80 0.41
N ALA A 380 -26.60 8.12 0.54
CA ALA A 380 -25.52 7.46 -0.17
C ALA A 380 -24.57 6.82 0.85
N GLN A 381 -24.64 5.49 0.89
CA GLN A 381 -23.66 4.57 1.46
C GLN A 381 -22.94 3.96 0.23
N ALA A 382 -21.64 3.70 0.36
CA ALA A 382 -20.72 3.09 -0.61
C ALA A 382 -19.90 4.07 -1.48
N ASP A 383 -18.60 4.12 -1.19
CA ASP A 383 -17.53 4.21 -2.18
C ASP A 383 -16.21 3.74 -1.54
N THR A 384 -15.99 2.41 -1.57
CA THR A 384 -14.69 1.79 -1.35
C THR A 384 -14.52 0.68 -2.38
N ALA A 385 -14.16 1.06 -3.59
CA ALA A 385 -13.67 0.16 -4.64
C ALA A 385 -12.79 0.97 -5.61
N ALA A 386 -11.66 1.48 -5.13
CA ALA A 386 -10.61 2.02 -6.00
C ALA A 386 -9.29 2.08 -5.23
N LYS A 387 -8.58 0.95 -5.19
CA LYS A 387 -7.12 0.89 -5.01
C LYS A 387 -6.72 -0.56 -5.17
N LEU A 388 -6.23 -0.92 -6.36
CA LEU A 388 -5.27 -1.99 -6.63
C LEU A 388 -5.04 -1.98 -8.14
N ASP A 389 -4.28 -0.98 -8.61
CA ASP A 389 -3.73 -1.00 -9.96
C ASP A 389 -2.42 -0.19 -9.99
N VAL A 390 -1.42 -0.69 -9.27
CA VAL A 390 -0.02 -0.27 -9.44
C VAL A 390 0.87 -1.47 -9.12
N CYS A 391 1.18 -2.28 -10.13
CA CYS A 391 2.39 -3.12 -10.19
C CYS A 391 2.56 -3.64 -11.63
N ALA A 392 2.65 -2.74 -12.60
CA ALA A 392 3.19 -3.02 -13.93
C ALA A 392 4.50 -2.22 -14.07
N GLY A 393 5.60 -2.84 -13.60
CA GLY A 393 6.95 -2.32 -13.78
C GLY A 393 7.42 -2.56 -15.21
N SER A 394 7.66 -1.45 -15.89
CA SER A 394 8.23 -1.26 -17.22
C SER A 394 9.61 -1.92 -17.40
N ASP A 395 9.70 -2.76 -18.43
CA ASP A 395 10.94 -3.27 -19.00
C ASP A 395 11.39 -2.33 -20.13
N GLN A 396 12.47 -1.57 -19.92
CA GLN A 396 13.12 -0.76 -20.96
C GLN A 396 14.53 -1.29 -21.20
N GLY A 397 14.65 -2.10 -22.24
CA GLY A 397 15.91 -2.50 -22.83
C GLY A 397 16.65 -1.30 -23.43
N VAL A 398 17.91 -1.15 -23.04
CA VAL A 398 18.86 -0.22 -23.65
C VAL A 398 19.69 -0.99 -24.67
N ALA A 399 19.43 -0.76 -25.94
CA ALA A 399 20.31 -1.09 -27.05
C ALA A 399 20.17 0.02 -28.10
N ASP A 400 21.24 0.78 -28.36
CA ASP A 400 22.05 0.69 -29.58
C ASP A 400 22.80 2.00 -29.88
N GLY A 401 23.95 1.88 -30.56
CA GLY A 401 24.44 2.95 -31.42
C GLY A 401 25.91 3.34 -31.28
N SER A 402 26.84 2.45 -31.65
CA SER A 402 28.20 2.85 -32.05
C SER A 402 28.40 2.52 -33.53
N THR A 403 28.44 3.55 -34.37
CA THR A 403 28.77 3.46 -35.80
C THR A 403 30.28 3.52 -36.02
N PRO A 404 30.82 2.85 -37.05
CA PRO A 404 32.24 2.93 -37.41
C PRO A 404 32.48 3.94 -38.54
N GLY A 405 33.56 4.70 -38.45
CA GLY A 405 34.09 5.51 -39.54
C GLY A 405 35.62 5.40 -39.60
N GLY A 406 36.14 4.75 -40.65
CA GLY A 406 37.49 5.02 -41.17
C GLY A 406 37.53 6.44 -41.75
N VAL A 407 38.66 7.09 -42.02
CA VAL A 407 39.92 6.69 -42.66
C VAL A 407 40.94 7.80 -42.36
N ASP A 408 42.17 7.48 -41.94
CA ASP A 408 43.42 7.55 -42.74
C ASP A 408 44.27 8.81 -42.44
N LEU A 409 45.59 8.63 -42.58
CA LEU A 409 46.73 9.56 -42.66
C LEU A 409 47.84 9.32 -41.59
N GLY A 410 48.97 8.78 -42.06
CA GLY A 410 50.26 9.41 -41.76
C GLY A 410 51.39 8.52 -41.23
N GLU A 411 52.27 8.11 -42.16
CA GLU A 411 53.75 8.09 -42.05
C GLU A 411 54.43 7.02 -41.14
N LEU A 412 55.21 6.10 -41.75
CA LEU A 412 56.70 6.12 -41.88
C LEU A 412 57.37 6.03 -40.49
N ASP A 413 58.17 5.04 -40.11
CA ASP A 413 59.07 4.08 -40.79
C ASP A 413 59.08 2.72 -40.05
#